data_AF-A0AAD9Q3E9-F1
#
_entry.id   AF-A0AAD9Q3E9-F1
#
_cell.length_a   1.000
_cell.length_b   1.000
_cell.length_c   1.000
_cell.angle_alpha   90.00
_cell.angle_beta   90.00
_cell.angle_gamma   90.00
#
_symmetry.space_group_name_H-M   'P 1'
#
loop_
_entity.id
_entity.type
_entity.pdbx_description
1 polymer ?
#
loop_
_entity_poly.entity_id
_entity_poly.type
_entity_poly.pdbx_seq_one_letter_code
_entity_poly.pdbx_strand_id
1 'polypeptide(L)' 'MTSLFRLCKANEETLYCICQQGEYGLMVGCDRSECRHEWFHLQCVGLKRKPPEEVWFCPECKLQQ' A
#
# COMPACT_ATOMS: atom_id res chain seq x y z
N MET A 1 19.27 33.13 3.54
CA MET A 1 19.81 32.05 2.69
C MET A 1 19.72 30.75 3.47
N THR A 2 18.48 30.33 3.71
CA THR A 2 17.88 29.15 3.04
C THR A 2 18.53 27.84 3.45
N SER A 3 18.38 27.49 4.71
CA SER A 3 18.32 26.08 5.11
C SER A 3 16.89 25.76 5.55
N LEU A 4 15.98 25.82 4.57
CA LEU A 4 14.69 25.13 4.62
C LEU A 4 14.93 23.66 4.25
N PHE A 5 15.78 22.97 5.01
CA PHE A 5 16.01 21.53 4.89
C PHE A 5 15.84 20.87 6.26
N ARG A 6 14.66 21.04 6.83
CA ARG A 6 14.04 20.03 7.72
C ARG A 6 12.61 20.43 8.02
N LEU A 7 11.75 20.30 7.02
CA LEU A 7 10.40 19.82 7.30
C LEU A 7 10.37 18.34 6.94
N CYS A 8 11.03 17.53 7.75
CA CYS A 8 10.52 16.18 7.98
C CYS A 8 9.23 16.38 8.78
N LYS A 9 8.16 16.85 8.14
CA LYS A 9 6.84 16.61 8.70
C LYS A 9 6.73 15.10 8.75
N ALA A 10 6.94 14.54 9.93
CA ALA A 10 6.29 13.32 10.35
C ALA A 10 4.79 13.64 10.34
N ASN A 11 4.22 13.79 9.15
CA ASN A 11 2.81 13.51 8.98
C ASN A 11 2.69 12.07 9.41
N GLU A 12 1.67 11.77 10.20
CA GLU A 12 1.37 10.45 10.72
C GLU A 12 0.90 9.57 9.55
N GLU A 13 1.78 9.36 8.57
CA GLU A 13 1.52 8.54 7.40
C GLU A 13 1.51 7.11 7.93
N THR A 14 0.32 6.61 8.20
CA THR A 14 0.17 5.21 8.56
C THR A 14 0.80 4.41 7.42
N LEU A 15 1.86 3.68 7.73
CA LEU A 15 2.68 3.04 6.71
C LEU A 15 1.93 1.80 6.22
N TYR A 16 1.39 1.90 5.02
CA TYR A 16 0.70 0.81 4.36
C TYR A 16 1.61 0.17 3.31
N CYS A 17 1.15 -0.95 2.75
CA CYS A 17 1.84 -1.71 1.72
C CYS A 17 3.20 -2.28 2.18
N ILE A 18 3.79 -3.14 1.35
CA ILE A 18 5.16 -3.64 1.54
C ILE A 18 6.23 -2.55 1.42
N CYS A 19 5.89 -1.40 0.81
CA CYS A 19 6.82 -0.28 0.68
C CYS A 19 6.93 0.56 1.96
N GLN A 20 6.06 0.34 2.95
CA GLN A 20 5.98 1.15 4.18
C GLN A 20 5.95 2.64 3.84
N GLN A 21 5.06 3.04 2.93
CA GLN A 21 4.87 4.42 2.54
C GLN A 21 3.43 4.83 2.84
N GLY A 22 3.17 6.15 2.91
CA GLY A 22 1.85 6.69 3.14
C GLY A 22 0.82 6.28 2.08
N GLU A 23 -0.44 6.63 2.33
CA GLU A 23 -1.49 6.51 1.32
C GLU A 23 -1.25 7.52 0.20
N TYR A 24 -0.97 7.03 -1.01
CA TYR A 24 -0.84 7.88 -2.18
C TYR A 24 -1.41 7.19 -3.41
N GLY A 25 -2.23 7.92 -4.17
CA GLY A 25 -2.83 7.43 -5.40
C GLY A 25 -3.86 6.32 -5.20
N LEU A 26 -3.77 5.27 -6.02
CA LEU A 26 -4.73 4.16 -6.03
C LEU A 26 -4.24 2.98 -5.20
N MET A 27 -5.08 2.55 -4.26
CA MET A 27 -4.82 1.42 -3.38
C MET A 27 -5.85 0.31 -3.56
N VAL A 28 -5.44 -0.92 -3.27
CA VAL A 28 -6.28 -2.12 -3.27
C VAL A 28 -6.17 -2.83 -1.91
N GLY A 29 -7.32 -3.24 -1.39
CA GLY A 29 -7.43 -3.98 -0.14
C GLY A 29 -7.33 -5.48 -0.38
N CYS A 30 -6.53 -6.20 0.40
CA CYS A 30 -6.47 -7.64 0.46
C CYS A 30 -7.61 -8.16 1.34
N ASP A 31 -8.45 -9.04 0.81
CA ASP A 31 -9.59 -9.60 1.53
C ASP A 31 -9.21 -10.72 2.53
N ARG A 32 -7.94 -11.13 2.54
CA ARG A 32 -7.49 -12.14 3.50
C ARG A 32 -7.39 -11.53 4.90
N SER A 33 -8.14 -12.10 5.84
CA SER A 33 -8.16 -11.72 7.26
C SER A 33 -6.80 -11.85 7.97
N GLU A 34 -5.93 -12.74 7.51
CA GLU A 34 -4.56 -12.91 8.01
C GLU A 34 -3.53 -11.97 7.36
N CYS A 35 -3.95 -11.02 6.52
CA CYS A 35 -3.05 -10.09 5.88
C CYS A 35 -2.60 -9.00 6.87
N ARG A 36 -1.29 -8.87 7.12
CA ARG A 36 -0.73 -7.88 8.05
C ARG A 36 -0.96 -6.43 7.62
N HIS A 37 -0.92 -6.18 6.32
CA HIS A 37 -0.91 -4.81 5.77
C HIS A 37 -2.29 -4.35 5.30
N GLU A 38 -3.16 -5.30 4.91
CA GLU A 38 -4.51 -5.12 4.35
C GLU A 38 -4.59 -4.22 3.10
N TRP A 39 -3.78 -3.18 2.96
CA TRP A 39 -3.79 -2.20 1.88
C TRP A 39 -2.46 -2.16 1.14
N PHE A 40 -2.55 -2.14 -0.19
CA PHE A 40 -1.39 -2.14 -1.07
C PHE A 40 -1.58 -1.15 -2.21
N HIS A 41 -0.53 -0.46 -2.62
CA HIS A 41 -0.58 0.38 -3.81
C HIS A 41 -0.63 -0.50 -5.05
N LEU A 42 -1.49 -0.14 -6.01
CA LEU A 42 -1.61 -0.89 -7.28
C LEU A 42 -0.24 -1.07 -7.96
N GLN A 43 0.60 -0.04 -7.93
CA GLN A 43 1.92 -0.05 -8.56
C GLN A 43 2.90 -1.01 -7.85
N CYS A 44 2.83 -1.13 -6.53
CA CYS A 44 3.65 -2.07 -5.76
C CYS A 44 3.30 -3.53 -6.04
N VAL A 45 2.04 -3.81 -6.37
CA VAL A 45 1.55 -5.17 -6.69
C VAL A 45 1.46 -5.44 -8.19
N GLY A 46 1.97 -4.52 -9.02
CA GLY A 46 1.99 -4.67 -10.48
C GLY A 46 0.61 -4.56 -11.15
N LEU A 47 -0.40 -4.07 -10.43
CA LEU A 47 -1.72 -3.80 -11.00
C LEU A 47 -1.73 -2.43 -11.69
N LYS A 48 -2.26 -2.39 -12.91
CA LYS A 48 -2.45 -1.12 -13.64
C LYS A 48 -3.82 -0.49 -13.39
N ARG A 49 -4.78 -1.27 -12.91
CA ARG A 49 -6.18 -0.87 -12.66
C ARG A 49 -6.71 -1.65 -11.46
N LYS A 50 -7.76 -1.12 -10.82
CA LYS A 50 -8.51 -1.86 -9.81
C LYS A 50 -8.97 -3.20 -10.42
N PRO A 51 -8.74 -4.33 -9.74
CA PRO A 51 -9.19 -5.63 -10.24
C PRO A 51 -10.72 -5.58 -10.48
N PRO A 52 -11.21 -6.23 -11.54
CA PRO A 52 -12.65 -6.31 -11.81
C PRO A 52 -13.37 -7.19 -10.79
N GLU A 53 -12.65 -8.09 -10.13
CA GLU A 53 -13.15 -8.90 -9.03
C GLU A 53 -13.37 -8.04 -7.80
N GLU A 54 -14.49 -8.30 -7.11
CA GLU A 54 -14.83 -7.66 -5.85
C GLU A 54 -13.82 -8.03 -4.74
N VAL A 55 -13.22 -9.21 -4.85
CA VAL A 55 -12.26 -9.78 -3.91
C VAL A 55 -10.86 -9.77 -4.53
N TRP A 56 -9.89 -9.16 -3.86
CA TRP A 56 -8.49 -9.18 -4.29
C TRP A 56 -7.60 -9.72 -3.18
N PHE A 57 -6.58 -10.47 -3.58
CA PHE A 57 -5.57 -11.02 -2.67
C PHE A 57 -4.17 -10.54 -3.07
N CYS A 58 -3.38 -10.17 -2.07
CA CYS A 58 -1.99 -9.79 -2.28
C CYS A 58 -1.14 -10.99 -2.72
N PRO A 59 0.01 -10.78 -3.39
CA PRO A 59 0.85 -11.87 -3.88
C PRO A 59 1.31 -12.82 -2.77
N GLU A 60 1.54 -12.32 -1.55
CA GLU A 60 1.88 -13.16 -0.40
C GLU A 60 0.73 -14.11 -0.02
N CYS A 61 -0.50 -13.57 0.09
CA CYS A 61 -1.68 -14.37 0.37
C CYS A 61 -1.99 -15.36 -0.76
N LYS A 62 -1.69 -15.02 -2.02
CA LYS A 62 -1.86 -15.93 -3.17
C LYS A 62 -0.89 -17.11 -3.17
N LEU A 63 0.31 -16.94 -2.60
CA LEU A 63 1.36 -17.97 -2.54
C LEU A 63 1.18 -18.95 -1.37
N GLN A 64 0.44 -18.56 -0.33
CA GLN A 64 0.12 -19.40 0.83
C GLN A 64 -1.12 -20.29 0.56
N GLN A 65 -1.11 -21.03 -0.56
CA GLN A 65 -2.12 -22.04 -0.90
C GLN A 65 -1.64 -23.44 -0.52
#